data_AF-A0A090RV83-F1
#
_entry.id   AF-A0A090RV83-F1
#
_cell.length_a   1.000
_cell.length_b   1.000
_cell.length_c   1.000
_cell.angle_alpha   90.00
_cell.angle_beta   90.00
_cell.angle_gamma   90.00
#
_symmetry.space_group_name_H-M   'P 1'
#
loop_
_entity.id
_entity.type
_entity.pdbx_description
1 polymer ?
#
loop_
_entity_poly.entity_id
_entity_poly.type
_entity_poly.pdbx_seq_one_letter_code
_entity_poly.pdbx_strand_id
1 'polypeptide(L)'
;MEPSVQTQDQTTAKYSVGIDLGTTHCVMSFIDTQNEDAQVEVVAIPQLTAPGTVESYKQLGSFLYQPHEHEMGHGSRTLPWTSEPKALVGAVARNLGSKTPIRLVASAKSWLCHGGVNRRDSFLPQGSPEEVSKVSPLRATELYLEHLKDAWNHMHPDNALEQQDVTITVPASFDPAARDLTAEAARNVGLAHLTLLEEPQAALYSWIDNSNDKWRDEVNVGDVVLVVDVGGGTTDLSLVAVTEEDGNLNLERVAVGEHILLGGDNMDLALAYRLKMKLAQDGKELQPWQVQAMTHACRDAKEALLNDAELQAVPIVVPSRGSKLLGATLKTELTQQEVQQTLVDGFFPQVGVQEHPVQRARGALTQMGLPYAQDAAITRHIAAFLSRQSNATENAFAGIPGMEAAPEFVKPTALLFNGGVLKSKLLSDRLFNTINSWLESANAEKAKMLSGLDLDLAVASGAATTAAFVAVKAFAFAVVLRLATISVSRALCPLFQVWLLQWKHYAWLLLVWKKAAVCRYRAKNLVWSSVNLFTSNSLVRQLAAKTKQVST
;
A
#
# COMPACT_ATOMS: atom_id res chain seq x y z
N MET A 1 -41.65 -6.14 35.03
CA MET A 1 -40.26 -5.67 34.85
C MET A 1 -39.83 -6.20 33.49
N GLU A 2 -39.99 -5.38 32.45
CA GLU A 2 -39.41 -5.67 31.14
C GLU A 2 -37.90 -5.45 31.21
N PRO A 3 -37.08 -6.33 30.63
CA PRO A 3 -35.65 -6.10 30.57
C PRO A 3 -35.37 -4.95 29.61
N SER A 4 -34.74 -3.90 30.13
CA SER A 4 -34.21 -2.79 29.35
C SER A 4 -33.21 -3.33 28.34
N VAL A 5 -33.57 -3.33 27.06
CA VAL A 5 -32.64 -3.47 25.95
C VAL A 5 -31.69 -2.29 26.03
N GLN A 6 -30.48 -2.54 26.54
CA GLN A 6 -29.38 -1.60 26.38
C GLN A 6 -29.08 -1.54 24.88
N THR A 7 -29.55 -0.48 24.23
CA THR A 7 -29.01 -0.04 22.95
C THR A 7 -27.51 0.15 23.16
N GLN A 8 -26.69 -0.72 22.59
CA GLN A 8 -25.27 -0.45 22.42
C GLN A 8 -25.16 0.88 21.69
N ASP A 9 -24.72 1.91 22.40
CA ASP A 9 -24.33 3.17 21.79
C ASP A 9 -23.28 2.82 20.74
N GLN A 10 -23.59 3.04 19.47
CA GLN A 10 -22.60 2.92 18.40
C GLN A 10 -21.60 4.06 18.64
N THR A 11 -20.56 3.78 19.42
CA THR A 11 -19.39 4.65 19.52
C THR A 11 -18.85 4.79 18.10
N THR A 12 -19.06 5.95 17.50
CA THR A 12 -18.49 6.29 16.20
C THR A 12 -16.97 6.21 16.34
N ALA A 13 -16.33 5.40 15.48
CA ALA A 13 -14.88 5.28 15.42
C ALA A 13 -14.25 6.68 15.40
N LYS A 14 -13.29 6.92 16.28
CA LYS A 14 -12.58 8.21 16.31
C LYS A 14 -11.54 8.24 15.20
N TYR A 15 -10.84 7.13 15.01
CA TYR A 15 -9.75 7.00 14.06
C TYR A 15 -10.14 6.14 12.86
N SER A 16 -9.68 6.56 11.69
CA SER A 16 -9.54 5.69 10.52
C SER A 16 -8.11 5.17 10.51
N VAL A 17 -7.93 3.85 10.62
CA VAL A 17 -6.61 3.21 10.76
C VAL A 17 -6.28 2.44 9.49
N GLY A 18 -5.14 2.73 8.89
CA GLY A 18 -4.58 2.01 7.74
C GLY A 18 -3.50 1.03 8.18
N ILE A 19 -3.59 -0.23 7.73
CA ILE A 19 -2.56 -1.24 7.95
C ILE A 19 -2.07 -1.73 6.60
N ASP A 20 -0.81 -1.42 6.28
CA ASP A 20 -0.09 -2.14 5.24
C ASP A 20 0.39 -3.47 5.81
N LEU A 21 -0.21 -4.58 5.36
CA LEU A 21 0.18 -5.92 5.76
C LEU A 21 1.19 -6.47 4.75
N GLY A 22 2.40 -5.94 4.68
CA GLY A 22 3.38 -6.30 3.66
C GLY A 22 4.09 -7.65 3.88
N THR A 23 4.75 -8.17 2.83
CA THR A 23 5.47 -9.46 2.87
C THR A 23 6.68 -9.42 3.82
N THR A 24 7.38 -8.29 3.88
CA THR A 24 8.61 -8.11 4.68
C THR A 24 8.41 -7.18 5.87
N HIS A 25 7.54 -6.18 5.75
CA HIS A 25 7.21 -5.25 6.83
C HIS A 25 5.71 -4.98 6.84
N CYS A 26 5.17 -4.74 8.03
CA CYS A 26 3.88 -4.14 8.24
C CYS A 26 4.06 -2.69 8.68
N VAL A 27 3.13 -1.82 8.28
CA VAL A 27 3.06 -0.42 8.70
C VAL A 27 1.65 -0.10 9.14
N MET A 28 1.51 0.69 10.19
CA MET A 28 0.21 1.15 10.69
C MET A 28 0.19 2.67 10.72
N SER A 29 -0.85 3.27 10.19
CA SER A 29 -1.09 4.71 10.19
C SER A 29 -2.54 4.99 10.60
N PHE A 30 -2.82 6.23 10.97
CA PHE A 30 -4.16 6.64 11.36
C PHE A 30 -4.41 8.12 11.07
N ILE A 31 -5.68 8.48 11.00
CA ILE A 31 -6.14 9.87 10.95
C ILE A 31 -7.32 10.05 11.90
N ASP A 32 -7.32 11.16 12.65
CA ASP A 32 -8.44 11.53 13.52
C ASP A 32 -9.59 12.07 12.66
N THR A 33 -10.68 11.30 12.56
CA THR A 33 -11.82 11.64 11.70
C THR A 33 -12.70 12.74 12.29
N GLN A 34 -12.49 13.11 13.56
CA GLN A 34 -13.23 14.17 14.24
C GLN A 34 -12.56 15.54 14.09
N ASN A 35 -11.36 15.59 13.50
CA ASN A 35 -10.61 16.81 13.25
C ASN A 35 -10.41 17.02 11.75
N GLU A 36 -11.04 18.06 11.19
CA GLU A 36 -10.98 18.39 9.75
C GLU A 36 -9.56 18.76 9.26
N ASP A 37 -8.70 19.25 10.16
CA ASP A 37 -7.31 19.61 9.86
C ASP A 37 -6.33 18.47 10.14
N ALA A 38 -6.82 17.29 10.55
CA ALA A 38 -5.96 16.14 10.85
C ALA A 38 -5.14 15.72 9.62
N GLN A 39 -3.91 15.32 9.87
CA GLN A 39 -3.02 14.74 8.88
C GLN A 39 -2.83 13.26 9.22
N VAL A 40 -2.46 12.45 8.23
CA VAL A 40 -2.15 11.05 8.47
C VAL A 40 -0.89 10.95 9.33
N GLU A 41 -1.00 10.21 10.43
CA GLU A 41 0.10 9.90 11.32
C GLU A 41 0.51 8.43 11.19
N VAL A 42 1.82 8.16 11.17
CA VAL A 42 2.36 6.80 11.13
C VAL A 42 2.73 6.37 12.55
N VAL A 43 2.23 5.22 12.97
CA VAL A 43 2.47 4.68 14.31
C VAL A 43 3.92 4.24 14.45
N ALA A 44 4.60 4.72 15.49
CA ALA A 44 5.87 4.16 15.93
C ALA A 44 5.58 2.92 16.80
N ILE A 45 5.64 1.74 16.19
CA ILE A 45 5.23 0.46 16.77
C ILE A 45 6.30 -0.04 17.76
N PRO A 46 6.00 -0.11 19.08
CA PRO A 46 6.90 -0.70 20.05
C PRO A 46 7.08 -2.19 19.75
N GLN A 47 8.33 -2.64 19.71
CA GLN A 47 8.68 -4.04 19.45
C GLN A 47 10.01 -4.38 20.09
N LEU A 48 10.21 -5.66 20.39
CA LEU A 48 11.53 -6.14 20.78
C LEU A 48 12.47 -6.01 19.58
N THR A 49 13.68 -5.48 19.80
CA THR A 49 14.75 -5.41 18.78
C THR A 49 15.91 -6.35 19.13
N ALA A 50 16.09 -6.61 20.43
CA ALA A 50 16.95 -7.63 20.99
C ALA A 50 16.31 -8.21 22.27
N PRO A 51 16.77 -9.37 22.78
CA PRO A 51 16.28 -9.89 24.05
C PRO A 51 16.39 -8.86 25.19
N GLY A 52 15.25 -8.47 25.76
CA GLY A 52 15.14 -7.47 26.83
C GLY A 52 15.19 -6.01 26.38
N THR A 53 15.26 -5.73 25.08
CA THR A 53 15.31 -4.36 24.54
C THR A 53 14.08 -4.08 23.68
N VAL A 54 13.30 -3.07 24.08
CA VAL A 54 12.14 -2.57 23.33
C VAL A 54 12.47 -1.22 22.73
N GLU A 55 12.23 -1.07 21.43
CA GLU A 55 12.32 0.19 20.71
C GLU A 55 11.06 0.39 19.86
N SER A 56 10.80 1.61 19.40
CA SER A 56 9.63 1.91 18.56
C SER A 56 10.08 2.30 17.16
N TYR A 57 9.64 1.54 16.16
CA TYR A 57 9.94 1.79 14.74
C TYR A 57 8.65 1.97 13.95
N LYS A 58 8.71 2.73 12.85
CA LYS A 58 7.55 2.90 11.94
C LYS A 58 7.16 1.63 11.17
N GLN A 59 8.04 0.63 11.16
CA GLN A 59 7.85 -0.64 10.49
C GLN A 59 7.96 -1.77 11.51
N LEU A 60 7.00 -2.71 11.48
CA LEU A 60 7.08 -3.99 12.14
C LEU A 60 7.55 -5.04 11.13
N GLY A 61 8.66 -5.72 11.35
CA GLY A 61 9.06 -6.81 10.46
C GLY A 61 8.00 -7.93 10.40
N SER A 62 7.57 -8.33 9.21
CA SER A 62 6.61 -9.43 8.96
C SER A 62 7.27 -10.81 9.12
N PHE A 63 7.91 -11.01 10.26
CA PHE A 63 8.68 -12.19 10.63
C PHE A 63 8.18 -12.74 11.96
N LEU A 64 8.19 -14.05 12.10
CA LEU A 64 7.93 -14.75 13.35
C LEU A 64 9.10 -15.68 13.66
N TYR A 65 9.62 -15.61 14.87
CA TYR A 65 10.70 -16.49 15.31
C TYR A 65 10.19 -17.54 16.29
N GLN A 66 10.63 -18.79 16.09
CA GLN A 66 10.31 -19.96 16.91
C GLN A 66 11.50 -20.32 17.82
N PRO A 67 11.68 -19.62 18.96
CA PRO A 67 12.85 -19.76 19.80
C PRO A 67 12.96 -21.17 20.39
N HIS A 68 14.19 -21.62 20.62
CA HIS A 68 14.38 -22.78 21.49
C HIS A 68 14.03 -22.40 22.95
N GLU A 69 13.58 -23.36 23.76
CA GLU A 69 13.13 -23.11 25.14
C GLU A 69 14.18 -22.35 25.97
N HIS A 70 15.45 -22.75 25.84
CA HIS A 70 16.59 -22.14 26.54
C HIS A 70 17.26 -20.97 25.80
N GLU A 71 16.75 -20.54 24.64
CA GLU A 71 17.39 -19.47 23.86
C GLU A 71 17.17 -18.09 24.47
N MET A 72 16.02 -17.89 25.13
CA MET A 72 15.66 -16.63 25.76
C MET A 72 14.93 -16.88 27.08
N GLY A 73 15.40 -16.27 28.17
CA GLY A 73 14.68 -16.27 29.44
C GLY A 73 13.37 -15.47 29.36
N HIS A 74 12.41 -15.79 30.24
CA HIS A 74 11.09 -15.14 30.28
C HIS A 74 11.19 -13.61 30.37
N GLY A 75 12.04 -13.08 31.25
CA GLY A 75 12.20 -11.63 31.42
C GLY A 75 12.71 -10.89 30.18
N SER A 76 13.40 -11.60 29.26
CA SER A 76 13.92 -11.02 28.01
C SER A 76 12.89 -10.97 26.88
N ARG A 77 11.66 -11.42 27.13
CA ARG A 77 10.54 -11.41 26.17
C ARG A 77 9.50 -10.33 26.49
N THR A 78 9.80 -9.41 27.39
CA THR A 78 8.83 -8.42 27.88
C THR A 78 8.54 -7.33 26.83
N LEU A 79 7.26 -7.11 26.54
CA LEU A 79 6.74 -5.98 25.78
C LEU A 79 6.00 -5.01 26.72
N PRO A 80 5.75 -3.76 26.32
CA PRO A 80 5.08 -2.77 27.18
C PRO A 80 3.70 -3.19 27.70
N TRP A 81 3.00 -4.07 26.99
CA TRP A 81 1.66 -4.56 27.35
C TRP A 81 1.64 -5.99 27.90
N THR A 82 2.73 -6.76 27.80
CA THR A 82 2.77 -8.15 28.29
C THR A 82 4.18 -8.62 28.62
N SER A 83 4.34 -9.33 29.73
CA SER A 83 5.59 -10.03 30.08
C SER A 83 5.74 -11.39 29.41
N GLU A 84 4.66 -11.91 28.82
CA GLU A 84 4.61 -13.23 28.21
C GLU A 84 3.93 -13.14 26.83
N PRO A 85 4.63 -12.58 25.82
CA PRO A 85 4.06 -12.49 24.49
C PRO A 85 3.86 -13.89 23.89
N LYS A 86 2.74 -14.07 23.20
CA LYS A 86 2.40 -15.34 22.51
C LYS A 86 3.36 -15.65 21.37
N ALA A 87 4.02 -14.64 20.81
CA ALA A 87 4.89 -14.75 19.66
C ALA A 87 6.02 -13.72 19.71
N LEU A 88 7.16 -14.07 19.12
CA LEU A 88 8.25 -13.14 18.86
C LEU A 88 8.15 -12.69 17.40
N VAL A 89 7.60 -11.49 17.20
CA VAL A 89 7.43 -10.89 15.87
C VAL A 89 8.26 -9.62 15.71
N GLY A 90 8.42 -9.13 14.48
CA GLY A 90 9.10 -7.86 14.24
C GLY A 90 10.62 -7.96 14.20
N ALA A 91 11.28 -6.89 14.66
CA ALA A 91 12.73 -6.73 14.60
C ALA A 91 13.50 -7.83 15.35
N VAL A 92 13.04 -8.25 16.53
CA VAL A 92 13.65 -9.37 17.27
C VAL A 92 13.59 -10.66 16.47
N ALA A 93 12.48 -10.90 15.77
CA ALA A 93 12.33 -12.10 14.95
C ALA A 93 13.31 -12.09 13.79
N ARG A 94 13.47 -10.94 13.11
CA ARG A 94 14.49 -10.74 12.08
C ARG A 94 15.91 -10.92 12.65
N ASN A 95 16.21 -10.35 13.82
CA ASN A 95 17.53 -10.41 14.45
C ASN A 95 17.95 -11.83 14.86
N LEU A 96 17.05 -12.58 15.50
CA LEU A 96 17.31 -13.96 15.89
C LEU A 96 17.28 -14.88 14.67
N GLY A 97 16.36 -14.61 13.74
CA GLY A 97 16.23 -15.33 12.50
C GLY A 97 17.45 -15.23 11.60
N SER A 98 18.20 -14.12 11.59
CA SER A 98 19.46 -14.04 10.83
C SER A 98 20.55 -14.97 11.40
N LYS A 99 20.50 -15.25 12.71
CA LYS A 99 21.43 -16.16 13.41
C LYS A 99 21.00 -17.63 13.26
N THR A 100 19.69 -17.88 13.36
CA THR A 100 19.11 -19.22 13.25
C THR A 100 17.95 -19.27 12.22
N PRO A 101 18.23 -19.17 10.91
CA PRO A 101 17.21 -19.03 9.87
C PRO A 101 16.18 -20.17 9.79
N ILE A 102 16.56 -21.37 10.21
CA ILE A 102 15.66 -22.53 10.25
C ILE A 102 14.50 -22.39 11.27
N ARG A 103 14.54 -21.38 12.14
CA ARG A 103 13.50 -21.05 13.13
C ARG A 103 12.71 -19.80 12.75
N LEU A 104 13.02 -19.19 11.61
CA LEU A 104 12.40 -17.96 11.13
C LEU A 104 11.29 -18.26 10.13
N VAL A 105 10.07 -17.88 10.46
CA VAL A 105 8.96 -17.75 9.51
C VAL A 105 9.09 -16.40 8.80
N ALA A 106 9.14 -16.45 7.47
CA ALA A 106 9.21 -15.30 6.58
C ALA A 106 8.22 -15.48 5.42
N SER A 107 7.91 -14.38 4.73
CA SER A 107 7.05 -14.34 3.54
C SER A 107 5.68 -15.01 3.77
N ALA A 108 5.15 -14.92 5.00
CA ALA A 108 3.87 -15.53 5.37
C ALA A 108 2.72 -15.04 4.47
N LYS A 109 2.75 -13.75 4.10
CA LYS A 109 1.81 -13.17 3.13
C LYS A 109 1.84 -13.93 1.80
N SER A 110 3.00 -14.09 1.17
CA SER A 110 3.12 -14.83 -0.10
C SER A 110 2.60 -16.27 0.00
N TRP A 111 2.83 -16.94 1.14
CA TRP A 111 2.26 -18.26 1.38
C TRP A 111 0.74 -18.24 1.56
N LEU A 112 0.18 -17.21 2.18
CA LEU A 112 -1.26 -17.00 2.31
C LEU A 112 -1.93 -16.83 0.94
N CYS A 113 -1.21 -16.30 -0.04
CA CYS A 113 -1.66 -16.14 -1.43
C CYS A 113 -1.61 -17.43 -2.24
N HIS A 114 -0.85 -18.41 -1.77
CA HIS A 114 -0.52 -19.56 -2.59
C HIS A 114 -1.66 -20.59 -2.55
N GLY A 115 -2.53 -20.56 -3.56
CA GLY A 115 -3.65 -21.50 -3.69
C GLY A 115 -3.24 -22.98 -3.88
N GLY A 116 -1.96 -23.27 -4.15
CA GLY A 116 -1.44 -24.64 -4.30
C GLY A 116 -1.17 -25.36 -2.97
N VAL A 117 -1.32 -24.68 -1.84
CA VAL A 117 -1.18 -25.26 -0.50
C VAL A 117 -2.43 -25.00 0.34
N ASN A 118 -2.64 -25.84 1.34
CA ASN A 118 -3.61 -25.53 2.38
C ASN A 118 -3.01 -24.50 3.34
N ARG A 119 -3.51 -23.26 3.23
CA ARG A 119 -3.02 -22.08 3.96
C ARG A 119 -3.34 -22.09 5.45
N ARG A 120 -4.06 -23.13 5.92
CA ARG A 120 -4.35 -23.40 7.34
C ARG A 120 -3.45 -24.47 7.95
N ASP A 121 -2.70 -25.21 7.14
CA ASP A 121 -1.80 -26.24 7.64
C ASP A 121 -0.49 -25.63 8.16
N SER A 122 0.01 -26.18 9.27
CA SER A 122 1.25 -25.73 9.90
C SER A 122 2.48 -26.31 9.22
N PHE A 123 3.07 -25.58 8.28
CA PHE A 123 4.27 -26.01 7.55
C PHE A 123 5.43 -25.00 7.56
N LEU A 124 5.25 -23.81 8.15
CA LEU A 124 6.29 -22.79 8.28
C LEU A 124 6.92 -22.82 9.69
N PRO A 125 8.26 -22.71 9.84
CA PRO A 125 9.23 -22.55 8.78
C PRO A 125 9.50 -23.87 8.02
N GLN A 126 9.70 -23.77 6.70
CA GLN A 126 10.00 -24.95 5.89
C GLN A 126 11.40 -25.49 6.19
N GLY A 127 11.57 -26.82 6.15
CA GLY A 127 12.87 -27.46 6.39
C GLY A 127 13.40 -27.32 7.82
N SER A 128 12.56 -26.86 8.76
CA SER A 128 12.91 -26.81 10.17
C SER A 128 13.01 -28.22 10.76
N PRO A 129 13.88 -28.44 11.76
CA PRO A 129 13.90 -29.65 12.57
C PRO A 129 12.54 -29.95 13.23
N GLU A 130 12.32 -31.21 13.63
CA GLU A 130 11.05 -31.67 14.25
C GLU A 130 10.73 -30.95 15.56
N GLU A 131 11.74 -30.50 16.31
CA GLU A 131 11.53 -29.77 17.56
C GLU A 131 11.05 -28.31 17.35
N VAL A 132 11.10 -27.80 16.12
CA VAL A 132 10.61 -26.44 15.82
C VAL A 132 9.12 -26.49 15.57
N SER A 133 8.36 -25.85 16.46
CA SER A 133 6.92 -25.69 16.29
C SER A 133 6.61 -24.92 15.01
N LYS A 134 5.79 -25.51 14.14
CA LYS A 134 5.38 -24.90 12.87
C LYS A 134 4.05 -24.17 13.02
N VAL A 135 3.85 -23.17 12.18
CA VAL A 135 2.59 -22.40 12.07
C VAL A 135 2.11 -22.39 10.62
N SER A 136 0.83 -22.13 10.44
CA SER A 136 0.25 -21.87 9.13
C SER A 136 0.51 -20.43 8.68
N PRO A 137 0.46 -20.16 7.37
CA PRO A 137 0.48 -18.79 6.86
C PRO A 137 -0.59 -17.91 7.51
N LEU A 138 -1.82 -18.44 7.66
CA LEU A 138 -2.92 -17.74 8.34
C LEU A 138 -2.53 -17.37 9.79
N ARG A 139 -2.00 -18.32 10.56
CA ARG A 139 -1.62 -18.08 11.95
C ARG A 139 -0.48 -17.08 12.08
N ALA A 140 0.50 -17.09 11.18
CA ALA A 140 1.55 -16.09 11.17
C ALA A 140 0.99 -14.68 10.92
N THR A 141 0.05 -14.54 9.97
CA THR A 141 -0.64 -13.27 9.70
C THR A 141 -1.44 -12.79 10.91
N GLU A 142 -2.18 -13.67 11.59
CA GLU A 142 -2.89 -13.33 12.84
C GLU A 142 -1.92 -12.79 13.90
N LEU A 143 -0.77 -13.42 14.08
CA LEU A 143 0.22 -12.99 15.08
C LEU A 143 0.82 -11.62 14.76
N TYR A 144 0.94 -11.25 13.49
CA TYR A 144 1.37 -9.91 13.10
C TYR A 144 0.30 -8.87 13.43
N LEU A 145 -0.96 -9.15 13.09
CA LEU A 145 -2.09 -8.27 13.40
C LEU A 145 -2.35 -8.15 14.91
N GLU A 146 -2.18 -9.23 15.67
CA GLU A 146 -2.27 -9.24 17.14
C GLU A 146 -1.22 -8.32 17.75
N HIS A 147 0.03 -8.34 17.27
CA HIS A 147 1.07 -7.41 17.75
C HIS A 147 0.74 -5.95 17.43
N LEU A 148 0.27 -5.65 16.21
CA LEU A 148 -0.13 -4.28 15.84
C LEU A 148 -1.29 -3.78 16.71
N LYS A 149 -2.27 -4.64 16.96
CA LYS A 149 -3.42 -4.36 17.80
C LYS A 149 -3.04 -4.09 19.25
N ASP A 150 -2.22 -4.95 19.84
CA ASP A 150 -1.80 -4.78 21.23
C ASP A 150 -0.91 -3.54 21.40
N ALA A 151 -0.04 -3.26 20.42
CA ALA A 151 0.74 -2.03 20.36
C ALA A 151 -0.16 -0.78 20.30
N TRP A 152 -1.16 -0.79 19.42
CA TRP A 152 -2.14 0.30 19.33
C TRP A 152 -2.88 0.50 20.65
N ASN A 153 -3.44 -0.57 21.22
CA ASN A 153 -4.26 -0.51 22.44
C ASN A 153 -3.45 -0.02 23.65
N HIS A 154 -2.16 -0.36 23.71
CA HIS A 154 -1.27 0.19 24.72
C HIS A 154 -1.05 1.70 24.57
N MET A 155 -0.91 2.18 23.33
CA MET A 155 -0.71 3.60 23.03
C MET A 155 -2.01 4.43 23.10
N HIS A 156 -3.17 3.79 22.88
CA HIS A 156 -4.49 4.42 22.80
C HIS A 156 -5.51 3.69 23.71
N PRO A 157 -5.34 3.73 25.04
CA PRO A 157 -6.15 2.94 25.97
C PRO A 157 -7.65 3.25 25.90
N ASP A 158 -8.03 4.47 25.51
CA ASP A 158 -9.43 4.90 25.40
C ASP A 158 -10.02 4.70 23.99
N ASN A 159 -9.22 4.29 23.02
CA ASN A 159 -9.63 4.14 21.62
C ASN A 159 -9.09 2.81 21.06
N ALA A 160 -9.55 1.70 21.63
CA ALA A 160 -9.09 0.37 21.23
C ALA A 160 -9.25 0.16 19.72
N LEU A 161 -8.29 -0.52 19.09
CA LEU A 161 -8.23 -0.73 17.63
C LEU A 161 -9.47 -1.47 17.13
N GLU A 162 -9.99 -2.41 17.92
CA GLU A 162 -11.20 -3.17 17.62
C GLU A 162 -12.47 -2.30 17.46
N GLN A 163 -12.44 -1.06 17.98
CA GLN A 163 -13.54 -0.08 17.89
C GLN A 163 -13.30 0.99 16.81
N GLN A 164 -12.21 0.89 16.05
CA GLN A 164 -11.88 1.84 14.99
C GLN A 164 -12.23 1.27 13.62
N ASP A 165 -12.38 2.14 12.62
CA ASP A 165 -12.50 1.71 11.23
C ASP A 165 -11.12 1.35 10.71
N VAL A 166 -10.89 0.06 10.40
CA VAL A 166 -9.58 -0.45 9.98
C VAL A 166 -9.61 -0.81 8.49
N THR A 167 -8.65 -0.28 7.73
CA THR A 167 -8.40 -0.67 6.34
C THR A 167 -7.10 -1.45 6.26
N ILE A 168 -7.16 -2.71 5.83
CA ILE A 168 -5.98 -3.55 5.61
C ILE A 168 -5.70 -3.66 4.12
N THR A 169 -4.45 -3.45 3.71
CA THR A 169 -4.09 -3.54 2.30
C THR A 169 -3.80 -4.98 1.86
N VAL A 170 -4.13 -5.25 0.60
CA VAL A 170 -3.84 -6.50 -0.10
C VAL A 170 -3.28 -6.19 -1.49
N PRO A 171 -2.42 -7.04 -2.05
CA PRO A 171 -2.00 -6.92 -3.43
C PRO A 171 -3.22 -6.93 -4.35
N ALA A 172 -3.23 -6.05 -5.37
CA ALA A 172 -4.37 -5.91 -6.28
C ALA A 172 -4.74 -7.23 -6.95
N SER A 173 -3.74 -8.07 -7.15
CA SER A 173 -3.78 -9.33 -7.83
C SER A 173 -4.15 -10.54 -6.93
N PHE A 174 -4.44 -10.32 -5.64
CA PHE A 174 -4.93 -11.38 -4.74
C PHE A 174 -6.20 -12.04 -5.26
N ASP A 175 -6.18 -13.37 -5.29
CA ASP A 175 -7.39 -14.15 -5.53
C ASP A 175 -8.41 -13.94 -4.37
N PRO A 176 -9.72 -14.17 -4.62
CA PRO A 176 -10.74 -14.00 -3.59
C PRO A 176 -10.47 -14.80 -2.31
N ALA A 177 -9.93 -16.01 -2.42
CA ALA A 177 -9.67 -16.86 -1.25
C ALA A 177 -8.53 -16.32 -0.37
N ALA A 178 -7.51 -15.70 -0.97
CA ALA A 178 -6.45 -15.00 -0.25
C ALA A 178 -6.99 -13.74 0.46
N ARG A 179 -7.86 -12.97 -0.20
CA ARG A 179 -8.55 -11.82 0.42
C ARG A 179 -9.40 -12.26 1.62
N ASP A 180 -10.15 -13.34 1.47
CA ASP A 180 -10.98 -13.91 2.54
C ASP A 180 -10.14 -14.34 3.75
N LEU A 181 -8.98 -14.96 3.50
CA LEU A 181 -8.05 -15.37 4.56
C LEU A 181 -7.41 -14.19 5.29
N THR A 182 -7.06 -13.11 4.58
CA THR A 182 -6.60 -11.87 5.23
C THR A 182 -7.69 -11.29 6.12
N ALA A 183 -8.94 -11.24 5.63
CA ALA A 183 -10.07 -10.76 6.41
C ALA A 183 -10.40 -11.68 7.59
N GLU A 184 -10.24 -13.00 7.43
CA GLU A 184 -10.36 -13.98 8.51
C GLU A 184 -9.31 -13.75 9.59
N ALA A 185 -8.05 -13.56 9.23
CA ALA A 185 -6.98 -13.26 10.18
C ALA A 185 -7.29 -12.03 11.03
N ALA A 186 -7.78 -10.96 10.39
CA ALA A 186 -8.17 -9.72 11.06
C ALA A 186 -9.36 -9.93 12.03
N ARG A 187 -10.40 -10.64 11.59
CA ARG A 187 -11.54 -10.98 12.45
C ARG A 187 -11.14 -11.86 13.64
N ASN A 188 -10.23 -12.82 13.44
CA ASN A 188 -9.75 -13.71 14.49
C ASN A 188 -9.01 -12.97 15.62
N VAL A 189 -8.46 -11.78 15.35
CA VAL A 189 -7.83 -10.93 16.37
C VAL A 189 -8.75 -9.82 16.91
N GLY A 190 -10.00 -9.77 16.45
CA GLY A 190 -11.04 -8.85 16.94
C GLY A 190 -11.33 -7.64 16.04
N LEU A 191 -10.71 -7.53 14.87
CA LEU A 191 -10.92 -6.41 13.95
C LEU A 191 -12.16 -6.66 13.07
N ALA A 192 -13.34 -6.31 13.60
CA ALA A 192 -14.62 -6.52 12.92
C ALA A 192 -14.97 -5.42 11.90
N HIS A 193 -14.57 -4.16 12.18
CA HIS A 193 -14.80 -3.00 11.32
C HIS A 193 -13.71 -2.90 10.25
N LEU A 194 -13.74 -3.84 9.31
CA LEU A 194 -12.67 -4.05 8.34
C LEU A 194 -13.07 -3.68 6.90
N THR A 195 -12.20 -2.92 6.23
CA THR A 195 -12.18 -2.76 4.77
C THR A 195 -10.88 -3.35 4.21
N LEU A 196 -10.96 -4.02 3.07
CA LEU A 196 -9.76 -4.41 2.30
C LEU A 196 -9.54 -3.42 1.16
N LEU A 197 -8.30 -2.98 0.99
CA LEU A 197 -7.91 -2.03 -0.06
C LEU A 197 -6.74 -2.58 -0.87
N GLU A 198 -6.73 -2.32 -2.19
CA GLU A 198 -5.62 -2.74 -3.04
C GLU A 198 -4.40 -1.82 -2.82
N GLU A 199 -3.23 -2.40 -2.64
CA GLU A 199 -1.95 -1.67 -2.42
C GLU A 199 -1.66 -0.55 -3.43
N PRO A 200 -1.72 -0.78 -4.77
CA PRO A 200 -1.46 0.30 -5.73
C PRO A 200 -2.50 1.43 -5.64
N GLN A 201 -3.74 1.12 -5.23
CA GLN A 201 -4.77 2.12 -4.99
C GLN A 201 -4.49 2.91 -3.70
N ALA A 202 -4.03 2.24 -2.65
CA ALA A 202 -3.59 2.90 -1.42
C ALA A 202 -2.40 3.85 -1.68
N ALA A 203 -1.41 3.41 -2.45
CA ALA A 203 -0.28 4.27 -2.84
C ALA A 203 -0.73 5.53 -3.60
N LEU A 204 -1.71 5.38 -4.51
CA LEU A 204 -2.31 6.51 -5.22
C LEU A 204 -3.02 7.48 -4.26
N TYR A 205 -3.78 6.99 -3.28
CA TYR A 205 -4.44 7.84 -2.30
C TYR A 205 -3.45 8.59 -1.41
N SER A 206 -2.34 7.95 -1.03
CA SER A 206 -1.27 8.66 -0.31
C SER A 206 -0.62 9.74 -1.16
N TRP A 207 -0.48 9.54 -2.48
CA TRP A 207 0.05 10.57 -3.38
C TRP A 207 -0.88 11.78 -3.43
N ILE A 208 -2.20 11.55 -3.59
CA ILE A 208 -3.21 12.62 -3.59
C ILE A 208 -3.16 13.44 -2.30
N ASP A 209 -3.12 12.75 -1.16
CA ASP A 209 -3.10 13.35 0.18
C ASP A 209 -1.84 14.23 0.36
N ASN A 210 -0.66 13.67 0.05
CA ASN A 210 0.62 14.37 0.19
C ASN A 210 0.72 15.61 -0.72
N SER A 211 0.05 15.61 -1.87
CA SER A 211 0.07 16.74 -2.80
C SER A 211 -0.73 17.95 -2.32
N ASN A 212 -1.50 17.87 -1.21
CA ASN A 212 -2.25 19.01 -0.64
C ASN A 212 -3.07 19.78 -1.71
N ASP A 213 -3.93 19.07 -2.43
CA ASP A 213 -4.72 19.52 -3.58
C ASP A 213 -3.96 19.88 -4.87
N LYS A 214 -2.62 19.97 -4.85
CA LYS A 214 -1.80 20.27 -6.04
C LYS A 214 -1.70 19.12 -7.03
N TRP A 215 -2.17 17.92 -6.66
CA TRP A 215 -2.17 16.76 -7.56
C TRP A 215 -2.94 17.05 -8.86
N ARG A 216 -3.92 17.96 -8.82
CA ARG A 216 -4.69 18.40 -9.98
C ARG A 216 -3.89 19.26 -10.97
N ASP A 217 -2.78 19.84 -10.53
CA ASP A 217 -1.82 20.52 -11.40
C ASP A 217 -0.81 19.51 -12.00
N GLU A 218 -0.78 18.28 -11.48
CA GLU A 218 0.18 17.27 -11.86
C GLU A 218 -0.31 16.32 -12.96
N VAL A 219 -1.63 16.25 -13.17
CA VAL A 219 -2.32 15.41 -14.15
C VAL A 219 -3.49 16.15 -14.80
N ASN A 220 -3.89 15.73 -15.99
CA ASN A 220 -4.98 16.29 -16.79
C ASN A 220 -5.99 15.19 -17.17
N VAL A 221 -7.22 15.59 -17.50
CA VAL A 221 -8.19 14.66 -18.09
C VAL A 221 -7.61 14.02 -19.35
N GLY A 222 -7.68 12.70 -19.44
CA GLY A 222 -7.05 11.91 -20.50
C GLY A 222 -5.69 11.32 -20.14
N ASP A 223 -5.09 11.73 -19.01
CA ASP A 223 -3.86 11.11 -18.52
C ASP A 223 -4.08 9.67 -18.08
N VAL A 224 -3.03 8.86 -18.25
CA VAL A 224 -2.98 7.47 -17.79
C VAL A 224 -1.77 7.30 -16.89
N VAL A 225 -2.03 7.04 -15.60
CA VAL A 225 -1.01 6.78 -14.59
C VAL A 225 -0.74 5.28 -14.53
N LEU A 226 0.50 4.87 -14.77
CA LEU A 226 0.98 3.53 -14.45
C LEU A 226 1.54 3.52 -13.02
N VAL A 227 0.86 2.79 -12.13
CA VAL A 227 1.34 2.51 -10.78
C VAL A 227 2.15 1.23 -10.84
N VAL A 228 3.41 1.29 -10.39
CA VAL A 228 4.33 0.15 -10.28
C VAL A 228 4.75 -0.01 -8.84
N ASP A 229 4.26 -1.04 -8.18
CA ASP A 229 4.67 -1.42 -6.83
C ASP A 229 5.60 -2.62 -6.89
N VAL A 230 6.86 -2.46 -6.48
CA VAL A 230 7.82 -3.58 -6.35
C VAL A 230 8.21 -3.72 -4.89
N GLY A 231 7.48 -4.59 -4.20
CA GLY A 231 7.66 -4.87 -2.79
C GLY A 231 8.70 -5.95 -2.51
N GLY A 232 8.66 -6.45 -1.27
CA GLY A 232 9.52 -7.56 -0.83
C GLY A 232 9.19 -8.88 -1.54
N GLY A 233 7.91 -9.23 -1.68
CA GLY A 233 7.51 -10.53 -2.25
C GLY A 233 6.81 -10.48 -3.60
N THR A 234 6.35 -9.31 -4.01
CA THR A 234 5.42 -9.15 -5.14
C THR A 234 5.75 -7.93 -5.97
N THR A 235 5.38 -8.00 -7.25
CA THR A 235 5.23 -6.84 -8.13
C THR A 235 3.77 -6.72 -8.51
N ASP A 236 3.18 -5.57 -8.20
CA ASP A 236 1.78 -5.26 -8.48
C ASP A 236 1.70 -4.05 -9.43
N LEU A 237 0.88 -4.18 -10.47
CA LEU A 237 0.76 -3.18 -11.53
C LEU A 237 -0.69 -2.73 -11.65
N SER A 238 -0.91 -1.43 -11.81
CA SER A 238 -2.24 -0.86 -12.06
C SER A 238 -2.17 0.29 -13.07
N LEU A 239 -3.20 0.39 -13.92
CA LEU A 239 -3.43 1.54 -14.76
C LEU A 239 -4.60 2.34 -14.19
N VAL A 240 -4.42 3.65 -14.10
CA VAL A 240 -5.43 4.57 -13.59
C VAL A 240 -5.62 5.69 -14.61
N ALA A 241 -6.83 5.83 -15.12
CA ALA A 241 -7.21 6.92 -16.01
C ALA A 241 -7.66 8.12 -15.20
N VAL A 242 -7.26 9.30 -15.65
CA VAL A 242 -7.72 10.58 -15.11
C VAL A 242 -8.94 11.01 -15.92
N THR A 243 -10.11 10.94 -15.31
CA THR A 243 -11.40 11.32 -15.90
C THR A 243 -11.97 12.55 -15.21
N GLU A 244 -13.11 13.05 -15.68
CA GLU A 244 -13.82 14.16 -15.06
C GLU A 244 -15.27 13.75 -14.78
N GLU A 245 -15.72 13.97 -13.54
CA GLU A 245 -17.10 13.76 -13.11
C GLU A 245 -17.60 15.04 -12.40
N ASP A 246 -18.71 15.61 -12.86
CA ASP A 246 -19.29 16.85 -12.34
C ASP A 246 -18.31 18.04 -12.22
N GLY A 247 -17.36 18.15 -13.14
CA GLY A 247 -16.35 19.21 -13.16
C GLY A 247 -15.20 18.99 -12.17
N ASN A 248 -15.07 17.78 -11.60
CA ASN A 248 -13.99 17.39 -10.72
C ASN A 248 -13.19 16.25 -11.35
N LEU A 249 -11.86 16.32 -11.25
CA LEU A 249 -11.01 15.19 -11.62
C LEU A 249 -11.35 13.96 -10.78
N ASN A 250 -11.49 12.83 -11.46
CA ASN A 250 -11.69 11.52 -10.88
C ASN A 250 -10.57 10.59 -11.35
N LEU A 251 -10.18 9.65 -10.49
CA LEU A 251 -9.13 8.66 -10.79
C LEU A 251 -9.80 7.29 -10.87
N GLU A 252 -9.93 6.79 -12.10
CA GLU A 252 -10.60 5.53 -12.38
C GLU A 252 -9.56 4.43 -12.66
N ARG A 253 -9.62 3.35 -11.89
CA ARG A 253 -8.77 2.18 -12.14
C ARG A 253 -9.28 1.43 -13.37
N VAL A 254 -8.48 1.41 -14.44
CA VAL A 254 -8.87 0.81 -15.74
C VAL A 254 -8.30 -0.59 -15.96
N ALA A 255 -7.16 -0.92 -15.36
CA ALA A 255 -6.59 -2.27 -15.45
C ALA A 255 -5.73 -2.62 -14.24
N VAL A 256 -5.63 -3.91 -13.94
CA VAL A 256 -4.77 -4.49 -12.89
C VAL A 256 -3.97 -5.65 -13.47
N GLY A 257 -2.69 -5.72 -13.11
CA GLY A 257 -1.78 -6.78 -13.52
C GLY A 257 -2.04 -8.11 -12.84
N GLU A 258 -1.39 -9.16 -13.35
CA GLU A 258 -1.38 -10.49 -12.72
C GLU A 258 -0.60 -10.46 -11.40
N HIS A 259 -0.81 -11.44 -10.52
CA HIS A 259 -0.04 -11.57 -9.29
C HIS A 259 1.34 -12.12 -9.61
N ILE A 260 2.35 -11.27 -9.53
CA ILE A 260 3.72 -11.67 -9.80
C ILE A 260 4.42 -11.87 -8.46
N LEU A 261 4.65 -13.13 -8.06
CA LEU A 261 5.52 -13.48 -6.93
C LEU A 261 7.00 -13.26 -7.32
N LEU A 262 7.36 -11.99 -7.43
CA LEU A 262 8.65 -11.49 -7.85
C LEU A 262 8.90 -10.17 -7.13
N GLY A 263 9.93 -10.11 -6.29
CA GLY A 263 10.28 -8.90 -5.57
C GLY A 263 11.67 -8.98 -4.92
N GLY A 264 11.88 -8.20 -3.87
CA GLY A 264 13.12 -8.20 -3.09
C GLY A 264 13.58 -9.59 -2.62
N ASP A 265 12.67 -10.47 -2.21
CA ASP A 265 12.94 -11.83 -1.74
C ASP A 265 13.56 -12.69 -2.85
N ASN A 266 13.10 -12.52 -4.09
CA ASN A 266 13.65 -13.20 -5.26
C ASN A 266 15.04 -12.69 -5.60
N MET A 267 15.27 -11.39 -5.45
CA MET A 267 16.58 -10.77 -5.62
C MET A 267 17.56 -11.33 -4.59
N ASP A 268 17.16 -11.41 -3.33
CA ASP A 268 17.98 -11.97 -2.24
C ASP A 268 18.35 -13.43 -2.52
N LEU A 269 17.39 -14.22 -3.00
CA LEU A 269 17.60 -15.62 -3.38
C LEU A 269 18.55 -15.75 -4.58
N ALA A 270 18.37 -14.93 -5.61
CA ALA A 270 19.23 -14.93 -6.80
C ALA A 270 20.69 -14.61 -6.45
N LEU A 271 20.91 -13.63 -5.58
CA LEU A 271 22.24 -13.29 -5.05
C LEU A 271 22.83 -14.45 -4.24
N ALA A 272 22.04 -15.09 -3.38
CA ALA A 272 22.51 -16.26 -2.62
C ALA A 272 22.90 -17.43 -3.55
N TYR A 273 22.12 -17.73 -4.59
CA TYR A 273 22.49 -18.75 -5.57
C TYR A 273 23.75 -18.38 -6.35
N ARG A 274 23.93 -17.10 -6.69
CA ARG A 274 25.17 -16.63 -7.31
C ARG A 274 26.39 -16.87 -6.41
N LEU A 275 26.29 -16.50 -5.13
CA LEU A 275 27.37 -16.74 -4.16
C LEU A 275 27.60 -18.24 -3.92
N LYS A 276 26.55 -19.06 -3.95
CA LYS A 276 26.67 -20.53 -3.92
C LYS A 276 27.51 -21.03 -5.09
N MET A 277 27.25 -20.56 -6.30
CA MET A 277 28.02 -20.96 -7.49
C MET A 277 29.48 -20.50 -7.41
N LYS A 278 29.72 -19.28 -6.95
CA LYS A 278 31.08 -18.75 -6.67
C LYS A 278 31.84 -19.64 -5.69
N LEU A 279 31.21 -20.05 -4.58
CA LEU A 279 31.80 -20.95 -3.60
C LEU A 279 32.01 -22.38 -4.13
N ALA A 280 31.10 -22.88 -4.95
CA ALA A 280 31.25 -24.19 -5.58
C ALA A 280 32.46 -24.24 -6.55
N GLN A 281 32.76 -23.14 -7.25
CA GLN A 281 33.97 -23.01 -8.08
C GLN A 281 35.26 -23.12 -7.24
N ASP A 282 35.21 -22.69 -5.97
CA ASP A 282 36.29 -22.86 -4.99
C ASP A 282 36.27 -24.24 -4.29
N GLY A 283 35.46 -25.19 -4.77
CA GLY A 283 35.31 -26.52 -4.18
C GLY A 283 34.51 -26.56 -2.87
N LYS A 284 33.76 -25.51 -2.54
CA LYS A 284 32.97 -25.39 -1.30
C LYS A 284 31.48 -25.51 -1.60
N GLU A 285 30.96 -26.73 -1.53
CA GLU A 285 29.53 -27.00 -1.73
C GLU A 285 28.69 -26.60 -0.51
N LEU A 286 27.57 -25.89 -0.76
CA LEU A 286 26.63 -25.47 0.26
C LEU A 286 25.41 -26.39 0.34
N GLN A 287 25.04 -26.76 1.56
CA GLN A 287 23.79 -27.46 1.84
C GLN A 287 22.57 -26.53 1.68
N PRO A 288 21.36 -27.07 1.39
CA PRO A 288 20.16 -26.24 1.18
C PRO A 288 19.89 -25.23 2.31
N TRP A 289 20.04 -25.62 3.56
CA TRP A 289 19.84 -24.74 4.71
C TRP A 289 20.88 -23.60 4.79
N GLN A 290 22.11 -23.81 4.29
CA GLN A 290 23.13 -22.76 4.23
C GLN A 290 22.78 -21.71 3.17
N VAL A 291 22.17 -22.13 2.06
CA VAL A 291 21.68 -21.22 1.02
C VAL A 291 20.53 -20.37 1.55
N GLN A 292 19.59 -20.97 2.27
CA GLN A 292 18.51 -20.23 2.94
C GLN A 292 19.07 -19.21 3.94
N ALA A 293 20.06 -19.60 4.75
CA ALA A 293 20.71 -18.69 5.67
C ALA A 293 21.43 -17.53 4.96
N MET A 294 22.15 -17.84 3.89
CA MET A 294 22.83 -16.86 3.08
C MET A 294 21.87 -15.90 2.37
N THR A 295 20.65 -16.34 2.03
CA THR A 295 19.60 -15.48 1.46
C THR A 295 19.26 -14.32 2.40
N HIS A 296 19.21 -14.56 3.70
CA HIS A 296 19.00 -13.48 4.69
C HIS A 296 20.19 -12.51 4.74
N ALA A 297 21.42 -13.02 4.75
CA ALA A 297 22.61 -12.17 4.72
C ALA A 297 22.73 -11.36 3.41
N CYS A 298 22.31 -11.93 2.29
CA CYS A 298 22.23 -11.25 1.00
C CYS A 298 21.22 -10.11 1.01
N ARG A 299 20.13 -10.18 1.79
CA ARG A 299 19.18 -9.07 1.92
C ARG A 299 19.83 -7.82 2.49
N ASP A 300 20.49 -7.96 3.64
CA ASP A 300 21.13 -6.83 4.31
C ASP A 300 22.27 -6.26 3.43
N ALA A 301 23.03 -7.14 2.78
CA ALA A 301 24.10 -6.73 1.84
C ALA A 301 23.56 -6.03 0.59
N LYS A 302 22.46 -6.53 0.00
CA LYS A 302 21.76 -5.91 -1.12
C LYS A 302 21.29 -4.50 -0.75
N GLU A 303 20.61 -4.36 0.39
CA GLU A 303 20.11 -3.08 0.86
C GLU A 303 21.24 -2.07 1.06
N ALA A 304 22.38 -2.49 1.63
CA ALA A 304 23.56 -1.64 1.77
C ALA A 304 24.14 -1.20 0.41
N LEU A 305 24.38 -2.15 -0.50
CA LEU A 305 24.98 -1.92 -1.82
C LEU A 305 24.09 -1.12 -2.79
N LEU A 306 22.76 -1.24 -2.65
CA LEU A 306 21.81 -0.45 -3.44
C LEU A 306 21.61 0.99 -2.91
N ASN A 307 21.96 1.24 -1.65
CA ASN A 307 21.84 2.55 -1.00
C ASN A 307 23.14 3.36 -1.02
N ASP A 308 24.30 2.70 -1.11
CA ASP A 308 25.61 3.34 -1.15
C ASP A 308 26.39 2.90 -2.40
N ALA A 309 26.48 3.79 -3.39
CA ALA A 309 27.20 3.52 -4.63
C ALA A 309 28.73 3.44 -4.47
N GLU A 310 29.28 3.98 -3.37
CA GLU A 310 30.70 3.92 -3.07
C GLU A 310 31.09 2.58 -2.40
N LEU A 311 30.13 1.89 -1.77
CA LEU A 311 30.33 0.59 -1.16
C LEU A 311 30.57 -0.48 -2.24
N GLN A 312 31.79 -1.00 -2.32
CA GLN A 312 32.17 -1.94 -3.38
C GLN A 312 31.83 -3.40 -3.08
N ALA A 313 31.79 -3.79 -1.80
CA ALA A 313 31.48 -5.15 -1.38
C ALA A 313 31.01 -5.21 0.08
N VAL A 314 30.21 -6.24 0.39
CA VAL A 314 29.77 -6.58 1.75
C VAL A 314 30.16 -8.02 2.07
N PRO A 315 30.85 -8.28 3.20
CA PRO A 315 31.22 -9.63 3.60
C PRO A 315 29.98 -10.45 4.01
N ILE A 316 29.94 -11.71 3.55
CA ILE A 316 28.88 -12.67 3.83
C ILE A 316 29.47 -13.86 4.58
N VAL A 317 28.94 -14.10 5.78
CA VAL A 317 29.31 -15.26 6.61
C VAL A 317 28.34 -16.41 6.30
N VAL A 318 28.89 -17.58 5.93
CA VAL A 318 28.09 -18.78 5.73
C VAL A 318 28.03 -19.56 7.04
N PRO A 319 26.84 -19.82 7.60
CA PRO A 319 26.74 -20.53 8.87
C PRO A 319 27.22 -21.99 8.78
N SER A 320 27.75 -22.49 9.91
CA SER A 320 28.27 -23.84 10.10
C SER A 320 27.52 -24.57 11.22
N ARG A 321 27.46 -25.91 11.18
CA ARG A 321 26.91 -26.77 12.26
C ARG A 321 27.88 -27.89 12.66
N GLY A 322 27.76 -28.36 13.90
CA GLY A 322 28.45 -29.56 14.41
C GLY A 322 29.95 -29.36 14.68
N SER A 323 30.70 -30.47 14.76
CA SER A 323 32.15 -30.50 15.05
C SER A 323 33.04 -29.70 14.08
N LYS A 324 32.47 -29.21 12.98
CA LYS A 324 33.10 -28.26 12.04
C LYS A 324 33.11 -26.80 12.54
N LEU A 325 32.55 -26.49 13.71
CA LEU A 325 32.68 -25.16 14.36
C LEU A 325 34.13 -24.83 14.76
N LEU A 326 35.00 -25.84 14.88
CA LEU A 326 36.45 -25.66 15.10
C LEU A 326 37.24 -25.44 13.80
N GLY A 327 36.59 -25.53 12.63
CA GLY A 327 37.17 -25.25 11.32
C GLY A 327 36.79 -23.85 10.84
N ALA A 328 37.69 -23.22 10.06
CA ALA A 328 37.55 -21.84 9.56
C ALA A 328 36.11 -21.54 9.08
N THR A 329 35.49 -20.52 9.69
CA THR A 329 34.17 -20.02 9.27
C THR A 329 34.20 -19.73 7.77
N LEU A 330 33.30 -20.35 7.02
CA LEU A 330 33.22 -20.12 5.59
C LEU A 330 32.71 -18.69 5.34
N LYS A 331 33.45 -17.93 4.55
CA LYS A 331 33.14 -16.55 4.19
C LYS A 331 33.20 -16.39 2.67
N THR A 332 32.38 -15.48 2.18
CA THR A 332 32.42 -14.93 0.83
C THR A 332 32.10 -13.44 0.92
N GLU A 333 31.96 -12.75 -0.20
CA GLU A 333 31.49 -11.38 -0.28
C GLU A 333 30.54 -11.22 -1.45
N LEU A 334 29.56 -10.33 -1.27
CA LEU A 334 28.72 -9.83 -2.35
C LEU A 334 29.29 -8.50 -2.83
N THR A 335 29.59 -8.40 -4.12
CA THR A 335 30.17 -7.18 -4.71
C THR A 335 29.15 -6.32 -5.45
N GLN A 336 29.46 -5.04 -5.64
CA GLN A 336 28.62 -4.12 -6.41
C GLN A 336 28.45 -4.57 -7.87
N GLN A 337 29.50 -5.18 -8.45
CA GLN A 337 29.43 -5.77 -9.80
C GLN A 337 28.44 -6.94 -9.85
N GLU A 338 28.42 -7.79 -8.83
CA GLU A 338 27.49 -8.92 -8.75
C GLU A 338 26.05 -8.42 -8.56
N VAL A 339 25.84 -7.35 -7.80
CA VAL A 339 24.54 -6.64 -7.67
C VAL A 339 24.10 -6.07 -9.01
N GLN A 340 24.98 -5.35 -9.73
CA GLN A 340 24.68 -4.79 -11.05
C GLN A 340 24.24 -5.89 -12.03
N GLN A 341 25.04 -6.94 -12.19
CA GLN A 341 24.76 -8.01 -13.14
C GLN A 341 23.51 -8.82 -12.79
N THR A 342 23.28 -9.07 -11.50
CA THR A 342 22.19 -9.95 -11.07
C THR A 342 20.89 -9.18 -10.97
N LEU A 343 20.89 -7.98 -10.39
CA LEU A 343 19.67 -7.22 -10.11
C LEU A 343 19.33 -6.26 -11.22
N VAL A 344 20.27 -5.39 -11.60
CA VAL A 344 19.98 -4.36 -12.60
C VAL A 344 19.80 -5.00 -13.97
N ASP A 345 20.75 -5.83 -14.39
CA ASP A 345 20.72 -6.45 -15.72
C ASP A 345 19.83 -7.70 -15.77
N GLY A 346 19.58 -8.35 -14.62
CA GLY A 346 18.74 -9.55 -14.52
C GLY A 346 17.26 -9.26 -14.24
N PHE A 347 16.94 -8.43 -13.23
CA PHE A 347 15.57 -8.12 -12.86
C PHE A 347 15.01 -6.87 -13.55
N PHE A 348 15.86 -5.93 -13.99
CA PHE A 348 15.46 -4.73 -14.72
C PHE A 348 16.20 -4.56 -16.07
N PRO A 349 16.28 -5.59 -16.91
CA PRO A 349 16.96 -5.48 -18.20
C PRO A 349 16.32 -4.40 -19.06
N GLN A 350 17.15 -3.73 -19.88
CA GLN A 350 16.68 -2.88 -20.96
C GLN A 350 16.21 -3.77 -22.10
N VAL A 351 14.90 -3.86 -22.25
CA VAL A 351 14.21 -4.71 -23.23
C VAL A 351 13.26 -3.84 -24.06
N GLY A 352 12.84 -4.30 -25.23
CA GLY A 352 11.74 -3.67 -25.97
C GLY A 352 10.37 -4.02 -25.38
N VAL A 353 9.34 -3.21 -25.69
CA VAL A 353 7.96 -3.44 -25.20
C VAL A 353 7.33 -4.75 -25.70
N GLN A 354 7.91 -5.35 -26.75
CA GLN A 354 7.49 -6.66 -27.30
C GLN A 354 8.17 -7.86 -26.63
N GLU A 355 9.15 -7.63 -25.78
CA GLU A 355 9.84 -8.71 -25.06
C GLU A 355 9.06 -9.06 -23.79
N HIS A 356 8.17 -10.04 -23.91
CA HIS A 356 7.31 -10.50 -22.82
C HIS A 356 7.92 -11.70 -22.06
N PRO A 357 7.46 -11.99 -20.83
CA PRO A 357 7.95 -13.11 -20.04
C PRO A 357 7.73 -14.44 -20.76
N VAL A 358 8.77 -15.26 -20.83
CA VAL A 358 8.68 -16.60 -21.43
C VAL A 358 8.16 -17.58 -20.39
N GLN A 359 6.92 -18.04 -20.52
CA GLN A 359 6.39 -19.10 -19.66
C GLN A 359 6.88 -20.47 -20.16
N ARG A 360 7.63 -21.21 -19.33
CA ARG A 360 7.89 -22.64 -19.55
C ARG A 360 6.82 -23.46 -18.83
N ALA A 361 6.34 -24.53 -19.47
CA ALA A 361 5.41 -25.45 -18.82
C ALA A 361 6.06 -26.03 -17.55
N ARG A 362 5.41 -25.86 -16.38
CA ARG A 362 5.85 -26.53 -15.15
C ARG A 362 5.57 -28.03 -15.29
N GLY A 363 6.57 -28.87 -15.05
CA GLY A 363 6.33 -30.30 -14.85
C GLY A 363 5.46 -30.50 -13.61
N ALA A 364 4.53 -31.46 -13.66
CA ALA A 364 3.51 -31.70 -12.61
C ALA A 364 4.08 -32.10 -11.22
N LEU A 365 5.40 -32.17 -11.06
CA LEU A 365 6.07 -32.77 -9.90
C LEU A 365 6.67 -31.76 -8.90
N THR A 366 6.53 -30.43 -9.09
CA THR A 366 7.10 -29.44 -8.17
C THR A 366 6.03 -28.46 -7.67
N GLN A 367 5.25 -28.86 -6.65
CA GLN A 367 4.20 -28.02 -6.03
C GLN A 367 4.49 -27.59 -4.57
N MET A 368 5.58 -28.06 -3.93
CA MET A 368 5.81 -27.79 -2.49
C MET A 368 6.46 -26.42 -2.17
N GLY A 369 6.70 -25.56 -3.17
CA GLY A 369 7.36 -24.25 -3.03
C GLY A 369 6.47 -23.09 -3.47
N LEU A 370 6.80 -21.86 -3.05
CA LEU A 370 6.15 -20.67 -3.60
C LEU A 370 6.29 -20.64 -5.13
N PRO A 371 5.21 -20.34 -5.87
CA PRO A 371 5.23 -20.39 -7.32
C PRO A 371 5.87 -19.13 -7.93
N TYR A 372 7.13 -18.84 -7.59
CA TYR A 372 7.88 -17.69 -8.09
C TYR A 372 7.80 -17.55 -9.61
N ALA A 373 7.85 -16.30 -10.08
CA ALA A 373 7.91 -15.99 -11.50
C ALA A 373 9.12 -16.70 -12.13
N GLN A 374 8.92 -17.34 -13.29
CA GLN A 374 10.00 -18.05 -13.98
C GLN A 374 10.96 -17.09 -14.67
N ASP A 375 10.41 -16.02 -15.24
CA ASP A 375 11.20 -14.90 -15.75
C ASP A 375 11.32 -13.86 -14.63
N ALA A 376 12.56 -13.56 -14.24
CA ALA A 376 12.87 -12.60 -13.19
C ALA A 376 12.86 -11.14 -13.68
N ALA A 377 12.77 -10.91 -14.99
CA ALA A 377 12.79 -9.58 -15.58
C ALA A 377 11.45 -8.85 -15.35
N ILE A 378 11.38 -8.03 -14.30
CA ILE A 378 10.23 -7.19 -13.96
C ILE A 378 9.85 -6.29 -15.15
N THR A 379 10.84 -5.77 -15.90
CA THR A 379 10.59 -4.95 -17.09
C THR A 379 9.81 -5.69 -18.18
N ARG A 380 10.03 -7.00 -18.38
CA ARG A 380 9.25 -7.80 -19.32
C ARG A 380 7.81 -7.98 -18.86
N HIS A 381 7.59 -8.17 -17.56
CA HIS A 381 6.23 -8.27 -17.01
C HIS A 381 5.45 -6.96 -17.18
N ILE A 382 6.10 -5.81 -16.98
CA ILE A 382 5.50 -4.49 -17.22
C ILE A 382 5.19 -4.30 -18.69
N ALA A 383 6.11 -4.67 -19.60
CA ALA A 383 5.88 -4.63 -21.04
C ALA A 383 4.66 -5.48 -21.43
N ALA A 384 4.58 -6.73 -20.96
CA ALA A 384 3.45 -7.62 -21.21
C ALA A 384 2.13 -7.10 -20.61
N PHE A 385 2.17 -6.41 -19.47
CA PHE A 385 0.99 -5.78 -18.90
C PHE A 385 0.47 -4.64 -19.78
N LEU A 386 1.34 -3.72 -20.20
CA LEU A 386 0.96 -2.61 -21.06
C LEU A 386 0.46 -3.07 -22.44
N SER A 387 1.09 -4.10 -23.02
CA SER A 387 0.67 -4.67 -24.31
C SER A 387 -0.68 -5.40 -24.21
N ARG A 388 -0.92 -6.20 -23.17
CA ARG A 388 -2.19 -6.92 -22.99
C ARG A 388 -3.37 -5.99 -22.73
N GLN A 389 -3.11 -4.84 -22.13
CA GLN A 389 -4.14 -3.87 -21.75
C GLN A 389 -4.29 -2.74 -22.77
N SER A 390 -3.80 -2.90 -24.01
CA SER A 390 -3.84 -1.86 -25.05
C SER A 390 -5.22 -1.22 -25.26
N ASN A 391 -6.30 -1.98 -25.01
CA ASN A 391 -7.68 -1.53 -25.16
C ASN A 391 -8.35 -1.11 -23.83
N ALA A 392 -7.66 -1.21 -22.69
CA ALA A 392 -8.25 -0.97 -21.37
C ALA A 392 -8.71 0.48 -21.17
N THR A 393 -8.12 1.41 -21.89
CA THR A 393 -8.44 2.85 -21.84
C THR A 393 -9.60 3.24 -22.76
N GLU A 394 -10.04 2.37 -23.67
CA GLU A 394 -11.09 2.69 -24.65
C GLU A 394 -12.42 3.03 -23.98
N ASN A 395 -12.82 2.25 -22.96
CA ASN A 395 -14.07 2.49 -22.24
C ASN A 395 -14.01 3.74 -21.36
N ALA A 396 -12.87 3.99 -20.71
CA ALA A 396 -12.69 5.14 -19.80
C ALA A 396 -12.69 6.48 -20.56
N PHE A 397 -12.26 6.48 -21.82
CA PHE A 397 -12.20 7.69 -22.66
C PHE A 397 -13.25 7.72 -23.78
N ALA A 398 -14.27 6.84 -23.71
CA ALA A 398 -15.34 6.79 -24.70
C ALA A 398 -16.08 8.14 -24.78
N GLY A 399 -15.94 8.84 -25.91
CA GLY A 399 -16.58 10.14 -26.16
C GLY A 399 -15.66 11.36 -26.08
N ILE A 400 -14.36 11.18 -25.79
CA ILE A 400 -13.36 12.27 -25.89
C ILE A 400 -12.84 12.35 -27.35
N PRO A 401 -13.06 13.46 -28.08
CA PRO A 401 -12.65 13.59 -29.48
C PRO A 401 -11.12 13.52 -29.67
N GLY A 402 -10.64 12.72 -30.62
CA GLY A 402 -9.23 12.65 -31.01
C GLY A 402 -8.43 11.46 -30.47
N MET A 403 -9.05 10.57 -29.69
CA MET A 403 -8.48 9.28 -29.29
C MET A 403 -9.01 8.16 -30.18
N GLU A 404 -8.45 7.98 -31.38
CA GLU A 404 -8.76 6.83 -32.26
C GLU A 404 -7.50 6.02 -32.62
N ALA A 405 -7.68 4.70 -32.64
CA ALA A 405 -6.74 3.57 -32.76
C ALA A 405 -6.18 3.01 -31.44
N ALA A 406 -6.46 1.72 -31.20
CA ALA A 406 -5.84 0.93 -30.15
C ALA A 406 -4.31 0.89 -30.36
N PRO A 407 -3.51 1.48 -29.48
CA PRO A 407 -2.06 1.45 -29.63
C PRO A 407 -1.54 0.02 -29.44
N GLU A 408 -0.33 -0.26 -29.93
CA GLU A 408 0.36 -1.55 -29.74
C GLU A 408 0.52 -1.93 -28.24
N PHE A 409 0.51 -0.93 -27.36
CA PHE A 409 0.49 -1.05 -25.91
C PHE A 409 -0.05 0.26 -25.30
N VAL A 410 -0.52 0.24 -24.05
CA VAL A 410 -0.90 1.47 -23.34
C VAL A 410 0.31 2.37 -23.14
N LYS A 411 0.19 3.64 -23.54
CA LYS A 411 1.24 4.67 -23.39
C LYS A 411 0.96 5.51 -22.13
N PRO A 412 1.48 5.14 -20.95
CA PRO A 412 1.25 5.94 -19.74
C PRO A 412 1.86 7.34 -19.90
N THR A 413 1.13 8.36 -19.44
CA THR A 413 1.59 9.75 -19.42
C THR A 413 2.23 10.11 -18.08
N ALA A 414 1.95 9.33 -17.04
CA ALA A 414 2.55 9.48 -15.71
C ALA A 414 2.93 8.12 -15.10
N LEU A 415 3.96 8.12 -14.27
CA LEU A 415 4.46 6.96 -13.54
C LEU A 415 4.40 7.24 -12.04
N LEU A 416 3.84 6.31 -11.27
CA LEU A 416 3.87 6.33 -9.81
C LEU A 416 4.57 5.07 -9.32
N PHE A 417 5.76 5.22 -8.74
CA PHE A 417 6.54 4.12 -8.21
C PHE A 417 6.29 3.94 -6.71
N ASN A 418 6.15 2.68 -6.29
CA ASN A 418 6.01 2.28 -4.90
C ASN A 418 6.82 1.01 -4.59
N GLY A 419 6.97 0.71 -3.30
CA GLY A 419 7.60 -0.51 -2.81
C GLY A 419 9.09 -0.36 -2.55
N GLY A 420 9.57 -1.09 -1.55
CA GLY A 420 10.93 -0.94 -1.01
C GLY A 420 12.07 -1.19 -2.01
N VAL A 421 11.83 -1.95 -3.08
CA VAL A 421 12.85 -2.18 -4.12
C VAL A 421 13.12 -0.90 -4.91
N LEU A 422 12.09 -0.08 -5.17
CA LEU A 422 12.20 1.15 -5.95
C LEU A 422 12.73 2.34 -5.14
N LYS A 423 13.10 2.14 -3.85
CA LYS A 423 13.88 3.11 -3.08
C LYS A 423 15.28 3.33 -3.66
N SER A 424 15.84 2.30 -4.31
CA SER A 424 17.14 2.40 -4.95
C SER A 424 17.03 3.24 -6.22
N LYS A 425 17.74 4.38 -6.24
CA LYS A 425 17.81 5.26 -7.41
C LYS A 425 18.33 4.53 -8.65
N LEU A 426 19.24 3.58 -8.46
CA LEU A 426 19.79 2.74 -9.54
C LEU A 426 18.67 1.92 -10.23
N LEU A 427 17.79 1.30 -9.45
CA LEU A 427 16.70 0.47 -9.96
C LEU A 427 15.54 1.32 -10.48
N SER A 428 15.15 2.37 -9.75
CA SER A 428 14.09 3.28 -10.18
C SER A 428 14.44 3.98 -11.49
N ASP A 429 15.69 4.44 -11.65
CA ASP A 429 16.11 5.12 -12.89
C ASP A 429 16.24 4.15 -14.04
N ARG A 430 16.75 2.94 -13.79
CA ARG A 430 16.76 1.89 -14.81
C ARG A 430 15.34 1.65 -15.33
N LEU A 431 14.37 1.47 -14.43
CA LEU A 431 12.98 1.21 -14.81
C LEU A 431 12.35 2.41 -15.54
N PHE A 432 12.50 3.62 -15.00
CA PHE A 432 12.00 4.86 -15.60
C PHE A 432 12.53 5.05 -17.03
N ASN A 433 13.84 4.86 -17.22
CA ASN A 433 14.47 5.01 -18.53
C ASN A 433 14.01 3.91 -19.51
N THR A 434 13.86 2.67 -19.05
CA THR A 434 13.35 1.58 -19.90
C THR A 434 11.92 1.89 -20.36
N ILE A 435 11.01 2.30 -19.48
CA ILE A 435 9.62 2.64 -19.88
C ILE A 435 9.60 3.81 -20.87
N ASN A 436 10.37 4.87 -20.61
CA ASN A 436 10.43 6.02 -21.51
C ASN A 436 11.07 5.68 -22.86
N SER A 437 12.00 4.72 -22.93
CA SER A 437 12.53 4.25 -24.21
C SER A 437 11.46 3.59 -25.09
N TRP A 438 10.46 2.93 -24.47
CA TRP A 438 9.31 2.38 -25.20
C TRP A 438 8.41 3.49 -25.75
N LEU A 439 8.15 4.52 -24.93
CA LEU A 439 7.35 5.68 -25.33
C LEU A 439 8.01 6.44 -26.49
N GLU A 440 9.32 6.71 -26.39
CA GLU A 440 10.10 7.35 -27.44
C GLU A 440 10.08 6.55 -28.74
N SER A 441 10.29 5.23 -28.67
CA SER A 441 10.24 4.34 -29.84
C SER A 441 8.86 4.33 -30.51
N ALA A 442 7.80 4.61 -29.75
CA ALA A 442 6.43 4.70 -30.22
C ALA A 442 5.97 6.14 -30.55
N ASN A 443 6.91 7.09 -30.69
CA ASN A 443 6.66 8.52 -30.92
C ASN A 443 5.69 9.16 -29.93
N ALA A 444 5.75 8.75 -28.66
CA ALA A 444 4.99 9.34 -27.57
C ALA A 444 5.87 10.26 -26.72
N GLU A 445 5.23 11.19 -26.00
CA GLU A 445 5.94 12.00 -25.01
C GLU A 445 6.43 11.13 -23.85
N LYS A 446 7.51 11.59 -23.19
CA LYS A 446 8.01 10.92 -21.99
C LYS A 446 6.99 11.02 -20.87
N ALA A 447 6.79 9.93 -20.15
CA ALA A 447 5.95 9.93 -18.97
C ALA A 447 6.59 10.76 -17.85
N LYS A 448 5.75 11.54 -17.17
CA LYS A 448 6.14 12.30 -15.99
C LYS A 448 6.26 11.36 -14.78
N MET A 449 7.32 11.50 -13.99
CA MET A 449 7.40 10.85 -12.68
C MET A 449 6.57 11.62 -11.66
N LEU A 450 5.60 10.96 -11.05
CA LEU A 450 4.89 11.47 -9.88
C LEU A 450 5.75 11.22 -8.63
N SER A 451 5.87 12.22 -7.77
CA SER A 451 6.77 12.20 -6.61
C SER A 451 6.04 12.58 -5.32
N GLY A 452 6.74 12.53 -4.18
CA GLY A 452 6.16 12.90 -2.88
C GLY A 452 5.63 11.72 -2.05
N LEU A 453 5.85 10.47 -2.50
CA LEU A 453 5.62 9.28 -1.69
C LEU A 453 6.84 8.95 -0.83
N ASP A 454 6.59 8.59 0.43
CA ASP A 454 7.51 7.75 1.20
C ASP A 454 7.18 6.29 0.88
N LEU A 455 8.05 5.62 0.11
CA LEU A 455 7.77 4.29 -0.46
C LEU A 455 7.64 3.18 0.60
N ASP A 456 8.06 3.46 1.84
CA ASP A 456 7.88 2.53 2.97
C ASP A 456 6.52 2.71 3.66
N LEU A 457 5.91 3.90 3.55
CA LEU A 457 4.78 4.32 4.38
C LEU A 457 3.51 4.61 3.57
N ALA A 458 3.64 4.90 2.27
CA ALA A 458 2.56 5.36 1.40
C ALA A 458 1.34 4.44 1.41
N VAL A 459 1.55 3.13 1.40
CA VAL A 459 0.46 2.14 1.36
C VAL A 459 -0.40 2.22 2.63
N ALA A 460 0.22 2.21 3.81
CA ALA A 460 -0.52 2.35 5.06
C ALA A 460 -1.18 3.72 5.13
N SER A 461 -0.45 4.79 4.79
CA SER A 461 -0.99 6.16 4.82
C SER A 461 -2.24 6.32 3.97
N GLY A 462 -2.21 5.87 2.71
CA GLY A 462 -3.38 5.94 1.84
C GLY A 462 -4.53 5.03 2.29
N ALA A 463 -4.24 3.91 2.95
CA ALA A 463 -5.27 3.09 3.57
C ALA A 463 -6.00 3.83 4.71
N ALA A 464 -5.28 4.60 5.53
CA ALA A 464 -5.90 5.45 6.56
C ALA A 464 -6.74 6.58 5.97
N THR A 465 -6.30 7.20 4.86
CA THR A 465 -7.05 8.29 4.21
C THR A 465 -8.34 7.79 3.53
N THR A 466 -8.37 6.54 3.06
CA THR A 466 -9.51 5.98 2.31
C THR A 466 -10.80 5.97 3.13
N ALA A 467 -10.75 5.51 4.37
CA ALA A 467 -11.94 5.46 5.22
C ALA A 467 -12.43 6.87 5.59
N ALA A 468 -11.53 7.86 5.71
CA ALA A 468 -11.91 9.27 5.85
C ALA A 468 -12.66 9.80 4.61
N PHE A 469 -12.18 9.51 3.39
CA PHE A 469 -12.87 9.89 2.14
C PHE A 469 -14.27 9.24 2.01
N VAL A 470 -14.41 7.97 2.41
CA VAL A 470 -15.69 7.24 2.39
C VAL A 470 -16.66 7.80 3.44
N ALA A 471 -16.19 8.12 4.65
CA ALA A 471 -16.99 8.73 5.70
C ALA A 471 -17.54 10.12 5.28
N VAL A 472 -16.74 10.94 4.60
CA VAL A 472 -17.17 12.25 4.06
C VAL A 472 -18.23 12.09 2.96
N LYS A 473 -18.07 11.13 2.03
CA LYS A 473 -19.09 10.85 1.01
C LYS A 473 -20.39 10.31 1.63
N ALA A 474 -20.31 9.42 2.62
CA ALA A 474 -21.47 8.89 3.33
C ALA A 474 -22.20 9.99 4.13
N PHE A 475 -21.47 10.89 4.78
CA PHE A 475 -22.06 12.03 5.49
C PHE A 475 -22.74 13.02 4.55
N ALA A 476 -22.11 13.35 3.42
CA ALA A 476 -22.71 14.20 2.39
C ALA A 476 -23.99 13.57 1.82
N PHE A 477 -23.99 12.26 1.58
CA PHE A 477 -25.16 11.51 1.10
C PHE A 477 -26.27 11.45 2.17
N ALA A 478 -25.91 11.25 3.44
CA ALA A 478 -26.85 11.24 4.56
C ALA A 478 -27.48 12.62 4.84
N VAL A 479 -26.72 13.71 4.65
CA VAL A 479 -27.25 15.08 4.73
C VAL A 479 -28.22 15.34 3.57
N VAL A 480 -27.89 14.90 2.35
CA VAL A 480 -28.79 14.99 1.19
C VAL A 480 -30.06 14.16 1.41
N LEU A 481 -29.96 12.95 1.94
CA LEU A 481 -31.12 12.11 2.27
C LEU A 481 -31.96 12.71 3.39
N ARG A 482 -31.34 13.22 4.48
CA ARG A 482 -32.07 13.88 5.58
C ARG A 482 -32.81 15.11 5.07
N LEU A 483 -32.18 15.93 4.24
CA LEU A 483 -32.81 17.09 3.60
C LEU A 483 -33.94 16.68 2.64
N ALA A 484 -33.78 15.56 1.91
CA ALA A 484 -34.83 15.00 1.06
C ALA A 484 -36.03 14.49 1.87
N THR A 485 -35.80 13.80 3.01
CA THR A 485 -36.88 13.35 3.91
C THR A 485 -37.60 14.48 4.63
N ILE A 486 -36.90 15.57 4.97
CA ILE A 486 -37.52 16.78 5.53
C ILE A 486 -38.47 17.44 4.50
N SER A 487 -38.21 17.26 3.21
CA SER A 487 -39.07 17.77 2.12
C SER A 487 -40.36 16.94 1.92
N VAL A 488 -40.43 15.71 2.44
CA VAL A 488 -41.58 14.79 2.23
C VAL A 488 -42.62 14.86 3.37
N SER A 489 -42.30 15.46 4.52
CA SER A 489 -43.28 15.69 5.60
C SER A 489 -44.02 17.02 5.42
N ARG A 490 -44.92 17.09 4.43
CA ARG A 490 -45.89 18.19 4.31
C ARG A 490 -47.23 17.83 4.96
N ALA A 491 -47.44 18.33 6.17
CA ALA A 491 -48.76 18.74 6.63
C ALA A 491 -48.65 20.01 7.48
N LEU A 492 -49.29 21.08 6.96
CA LEU A 492 -49.77 22.29 7.65
C LEU A 492 -48.73 23.30 8.19
N CYS A 493 -48.59 24.46 7.51
CA CYS A 493 -48.75 25.81 8.09
C CYS A 493 -48.47 26.92 7.05
N PRO A 494 -49.29 27.99 6.92
CA PRO A 494 -49.04 29.11 5.98
C PRO A 494 -47.76 29.92 6.26
N LEU A 495 -47.13 29.75 7.43
CA LEU A 495 -45.83 30.37 7.78
C LEU A 495 -44.63 29.75 7.02
N PHE A 496 -44.81 28.58 6.39
CA PHE A 496 -43.75 27.87 5.67
C PHE A 496 -43.37 28.52 4.34
N GLN A 497 -44.26 29.30 3.72
CA GLN A 497 -43.97 30.00 2.45
C GLN A 497 -43.03 31.19 2.62
N VAL A 498 -43.06 31.87 3.76
CA VAL A 498 -42.14 32.98 4.07
C VAL A 498 -40.75 32.44 4.43
N TRP A 499 -40.68 31.28 5.09
CA TRP A 499 -39.43 30.58 5.39
C TRP A 499 -38.75 30.03 4.14
N LEU A 500 -39.51 29.48 3.17
CA LEU A 500 -38.97 29.01 1.88
C LEU A 500 -38.35 30.11 1.01
N LEU A 501 -38.82 31.36 1.12
CA LEU A 501 -38.27 32.50 0.40
C LEU A 501 -36.96 33.02 1.02
N GLN A 502 -36.81 32.95 2.35
CA GLN A 502 -35.52 33.17 3.02
C GLN A 502 -34.54 32.00 2.81
N TRP A 503 -35.04 30.77 2.67
CA TRP A 503 -34.20 29.58 2.42
C TRP A 503 -33.65 29.50 1.00
N LYS A 504 -34.38 30.00 -0.01
CA LYS A 504 -33.82 30.14 -1.37
C LYS A 504 -32.60 31.07 -1.40
N HIS A 505 -32.49 32.05 -0.50
CA HIS A 505 -31.28 32.85 -0.34
C HIS A 505 -30.15 32.10 0.36
N TYR A 506 -30.43 31.24 1.34
CA TYR A 506 -29.42 30.40 2.02
C TYR A 506 -28.91 29.24 1.16
N ALA A 507 -29.77 28.58 0.38
CA ALA A 507 -29.37 27.55 -0.58
C ALA A 507 -28.55 28.14 -1.73
N TRP A 508 -28.85 29.38 -2.15
CA TRP A 508 -28.02 30.13 -3.08
C TRP A 508 -26.68 30.53 -2.46
N LEU A 509 -26.64 30.94 -1.18
CA LEU A 509 -25.41 31.17 -0.43
C LEU A 509 -24.55 29.91 -0.26
N LEU A 510 -25.14 28.72 -0.07
CA LEU A 510 -24.46 27.42 0.01
C LEU A 510 -23.95 26.93 -1.36
N LEU A 511 -24.69 27.16 -2.44
CA LEU A 511 -24.19 26.93 -3.81
C LEU A 511 -23.07 27.92 -4.18
N VAL A 512 -23.18 29.17 -3.72
CA VAL A 512 -22.13 30.19 -3.85
C VAL A 512 -20.94 29.86 -2.94
N TRP A 513 -21.14 29.19 -1.79
CA TRP A 513 -20.07 28.69 -0.93
C TRP A 513 -19.35 27.47 -1.53
N LYS A 514 -20.08 26.53 -2.15
CA LYS A 514 -19.49 25.47 -2.99
C LYS A 514 -18.66 26.06 -4.13
N LYS A 515 -19.14 27.14 -4.77
CA LYS A 515 -18.35 27.86 -5.79
C LYS A 515 -17.19 28.69 -5.20
N ALA A 516 -17.30 29.26 -4.00
CA ALA A 516 -16.26 30.10 -3.38
C ALA A 516 -15.16 29.31 -2.65
N ALA A 517 -15.47 28.10 -2.16
CA ALA A 517 -14.49 27.14 -1.68
C ALA A 517 -13.64 26.60 -2.86
N VAL A 518 -14.26 26.42 -4.04
CA VAL A 518 -13.58 26.03 -5.29
C VAL A 518 -12.91 27.22 -6.02
N CYS A 519 -13.35 28.47 -5.81
CA CYS A 519 -12.77 29.67 -6.46
C CYS A 519 -11.67 30.40 -5.65
N ARG A 520 -11.19 29.86 -4.52
CA ARG A 520 -10.23 30.58 -3.66
C ARG A 520 -8.78 30.63 -4.19
N TYR A 521 -8.57 30.40 -5.49
CA TYR A 521 -7.27 30.55 -6.16
C TYR A 521 -7.26 31.45 -7.41
N ARG A 522 -8.39 32.06 -7.81
CA ARG A 522 -8.45 32.90 -9.03
C ARG A 522 -8.61 34.40 -8.81
N ALA A 523 -8.12 34.93 -7.68
CA ALA A 523 -8.11 36.37 -7.40
C ALA A 523 -6.78 36.85 -6.79
N LYS A 524 -5.68 36.65 -7.51
CA LYS A 524 -4.46 37.46 -7.32
C LYS A 524 -3.81 38.00 -8.60
N ASN A 525 -4.37 37.74 -9.80
CA ASN A 525 -3.78 38.21 -11.06
C ASN A 525 -4.81 38.70 -12.10
N LEU A 526 -5.74 39.58 -11.71
CA LEU A 526 -6.50 40.39 -12.68
C LEU A 526 -6.86 41.74 -12.06
N VAL A 527 -5.87 42.63 -12.03
CA VAL A 527 -6.10 44.08 -11.94
C VAL A 527 -5.95 44.61 -13.37
N TRP A 528 -6.93 45.40 -13.81
CA TRP A 528 -7.07 46.08 -15.12
C TRP A 528 -7.71 45.28 -16.27
N SER A 529 -9.02 45.46 -16.49
CA SER A 529 -9.54 46.20 -17.66
C SER A 529 -11.09 46.10 -17.78
N SER A 530 -11.71 47.22 -18.18
CA SER A 530 -13.01 47.32 -18.92
C SER A 530 -14.31 47.06 -18.14
N VAL A 531 -15.04 48.07 -17.62
CA VAL A 531 -15.97 49.05 -18.28
C VAL A 531 -17.39 48.50 -18.56
N ASN A 532 -18.36 49.15 -17.89
CA ASN A 532 -19.77 49.44 -18.24
C ASN A 532 -20.61 48.40 -19.00
N LEU A 533 -21.72 47.95 -18.39
CA LEU A 533 -23.01 47.89 -19.08
C LEU A 533 -24.20 47.80 -18.09
N PHE A 534 -25.01 48.86 -18.10
CA PHE A 534 -26.45 48.95 -17.84
C PHE A 534 -27.12 48.09 -16.76
N THR A 535 -27.90 48.74 -15.89
CA THR A 535 -29.36 48.50 -15.83
C THR A 535 -30.09 49.66 -15.15
N SER A 536 -30.91 50.36 -15.95
CA SER A 536 -32.11 51.03 -15.43
C SER A 536 -33.16 49.95 -15.23
N ASN A 537 -33.78 49.84 -14.05
CA ASN A 537 -35.07 49.19 -13.97
C ASN A 537 -35.89 49.70 -12.78
N SER A 538 -37.05 50.26 -13.10
CA SER A 538 -37.99 50.99 -12.23
C SER A 538 -38.81 50.09 -11.29
N LEU A 539 -38.58 48.76 -11.29
CA LEU A 539 -39.28 47.81 -10.43
C LEU A 539 -38.84 47.86 -8.95
N VAL A 540 -37.60 48.31 -8.67
CA VAL A 540 -37.05 48.31 -7.30
C VAL A 540 -37.64 49.44 -6.44
N ARG A 541 -38.12 50.53 -7.05
CA ARG A 541 -38.69 51.67 -6.32
C ARG A 541 -40.15 51.48 -5.89
N GLN A 542 -40.89 50.55 -6.49
CA GLN A 542 -42.30 50.30 -6.12
C GLN A 542 -42.46 49.29 -4.97
N LEU A 543 -41.46 48.44 -4.71
CA LEU A 543 -41.49 47.47 -3.61
C LEU A 543 -41.06 48.06 -2.25
N ALA A 544 -40.34 49.18 -2.23
CA ALA A 544 -39.88 49.84 -1.00
C ALA A 544 -40.95 50.71 -0.30
N ALA A 545 -42.11 50.94 -0.92
CA ALA A 545 -43.15 51.84 -0.40
C ALA A 545 -44.32 51.13 0.32
N LYS A 546 -44.31 49.79 0.42
CA LYS A 546 -45.45 49.01 0.96
C LYS A 546 -45.21 48.29 2.29
N THR A 547 -44.08 48.52 2.95
CA THR A 547 -43.73 47.89 4.25
C THR A 547 -43.65 48.85 5.44
N LYS A 548 -44.08 50.11 5.28
CA LYS A 548 -44.23 51.07 6.40
C LYS A 548 -45.68 51.21 6.85
N GLN A 549 -46.33 50.11 7.23
CA GLN A 549 -47.62 50.18 7.94
C GLN A 549 -48.04 48.87 8.65
N VAL A 550 -47.17 48.26 9.47
CA VAL A 550 -47.57 47.37 10.59
C VAL A 550 -46.50 47.44 11.69
N SER A 551 -46.89 47.53 12.96
CA SER A 551 -46.15 47.80 14.23
C SER A 551 -45.88 49.31 14.48
N THR A 552 -46.32 50.02 15.55
CA THR A 552 -46.62 49.72 16.98
C THR A 552 -45.72 48.70 17.63
#